data_AF-A0A1X0FX95-F1
#
_entry.id   AF-A0A1X0FX95-F1
#
_cell.length_a   1.000
_cell.length_b   1.000
_cell.length_c   1.000
_cell.angle_alpha   90.00
_cell.angle_beta   90.00
_cell.angle_gamma   90.00
#
_symmetry.space_group_name_H-M   'P 1'
#
loop_
_entity.id
_entity.type
_entity.pdbx_description
1 polymer ?
#
loop_
_entity_poly.entity_id
_entity_poly.type
_entity_poly.pdbx_seq_one_letter_code
_entity_poly.pdbx_strand_id
1 'polypeptide(L)'
;MTTPGSALLFPSLCQAVGGMPCPEVDTPDDYCGQRTAMMPKRRRTRTQDRATRIKAERKRNREARAKIRSIGLNSKAEQGPPPDPDDEPPPF
;
A
#
# COMPACT_ATOMS: atom_id res chain seq x y z
N MET A 1 38.44 -34.53 4.29
CA MET A 1 37.55 -35.67 3.95
C MET A 1 36.42 -35.70 4.95
N THR A 2 35.16 -35.70 4.52
CA THR A 2 33.97 -35.75 5.39
C THR A 2 33.24 -37.06 5.13
N THR A 3 33.20 -37.95 6.12
CA THR A 3 32.50 -39.23 6.02
C THR A 3 31.31 -39.22 6.99
N PRO A 4 30.07 -39.43 6.54
CA PRO A 4 28.92 -39.44 7.43
C PRO A 4 28.99 -40.65 8.37
N GLY A 5 28.58 -40.48 9.63
CA GLY A 5 28.60 -41.55 10.65
C GLY A 5 27.72 -42.75 10.29
N SER A 6 26.74 -42.56 9.41
CA SER A 6 25.91 -43.63 8.83
C SER A 6 26.70 -44.67 8.03
N ALA A 7 27.94 -44.37 7.64
CA ALA A 7 28.81 -45.30 6.90
C ALA A 7 29.10 -46.60 7.67
N LEU A 8 28.98 -46.59 9.00
CA LEU A 8 29.16 -47.80 9.83
C LEU A 8 27.93 -48.72 9.80
N LEU A 9 26.73 -48.16 9.66
CA LEU A 9 25.48 -48.91 9.68
C LEU A 9 25.02 -49.31 8.28
N PHE A 10 25.31 -48.48 7.27
CA PHE A 10 24.90 -48.70 5.88
C PHE A 10 26.07 -48.46 4.92
N PRO A 11 27.08 -49.36 4.87
CA PRO A 11 28.30 -49.15 4.09
C PRO A 11 28.04 -49.05 2.59
N SER A 12 27.12 -49.86 2.06
CA SER A 12 26.76 -49.89 0.63
C SER A 12 26.04 -48.62 0.17
N LEU A 13 25.22 -48.00 1.03
CA LEU A 13 24.49 -46.77 0.71
C LEU A 13 25.39 -45.53 0.74
N CYS A 14 26.44 -45.56 1.58
CA CYS A 14 27.40 -44.48 1.68
C CYS A 14 28.51 -44.56 0.61
N GLN A 15 28.46 -45.56 -0.27
CA GLN A 15 29.35 -45.64 -1.42
C GLN A 15 28.97 -44.54 -2.42
N ALA A 16 29.92 -43.66 -2.73
CA ALA A 16 29.72 -42.67 -3.77
C ALA A 16 29.50 -43.40 -5.11
N VAL A 17 28.27 -43.34 -5.63
CA VAL A 17 27.94 -43.81 -6.97
C VAL A 17 28.49 -42.78 -7.95
N GLY A 18 29.76 -42.95 -8.32
CA GLY A 18 30.43 -42.10 -9.29
C GLY A 18 29.84 -42.29 -10.70
N GLY A 19 29.77 -41.20 -11.46
CA GLY A 19 29.64 -41.28 -12.92
C GLY A 19 28.24 -41.55 -13.44
N MET A 20 27.19 -40.98 -12.85
CA MET A 20 25.98 -40.75 -13.64
C MET A 20 26.35 -39.74 -14.75
N PRO A 21 26.32 -40.11 -16.04
CA PRO A 21 26.49 -39.12 -17.09
C PRO A 21 25.37 -38.11 -16.89
N CYS A 22 25.74 -36.86 -16.66
CA CYS A 22 24.78 -35.78 -16.80
C CYS A 22 24.34 -35.85 -18.26
N PRO A 23 23.04 -36.06 -18.58
CA PRO A 23 22.61 -35.82 -19.94
C PRO A 23 23.05 -34.39 -20.27
N GLU A 24 23.80 -34.22 -21.36
CA GLU A 24 24.05 -32.91 -21.94
C GLU A 24 22.67 -32.39 -22.35
N VAL A 25 22.03 -31.67 -21.42
CA VAL A 25 20.82 -30.95 -21.71
C VAL A 25 21.27 -29.78 -22.55
N ASP A 26 21.13 -29.91 -23.87
CA ASP A 26 21.12 -28.76 -24.77
C ASP A 26 19.96 -27.87 -24.32
N THR A 27 20.28 -26.88 -23.49
CA THR A 27 19.34 -25.82 -23.16
C THR A 27 19.10 -25.04 -24.44
N PRO A 28 17.86 -24.98 -24.97
CA PRO A 28 17.57 -24.05 -26.04
C PRO A 28 17.87 -22.64 -25.52
N ASP A 29 18.73 -21.89 -26.21
CA ASP A 29 19.22 -20.58 -25.78
C ASP A 29 18.10 -19.54 -25.55
N ASP A 30 16.89 -19.79 -26.07
CA ASP A 30 15.89 -18.74 -26.28
C ASP A 30 14.51 -19.01 -25.64
N TYR A 31 14.38 -19.81 -24.58
CA TYR A 31 13.08 -19.92 -23.89
C TYR A 31 12.68 -18.64 -23.12
N CYS A 32 13.62 -17.74 -22.87
CA CYS A 32 13.39 -16.45 -22.21
C CYS A 32 13.44 -15.29 -23.20
N GLY A 33 12.62 -15.35 -24.25
CA GLY A 33 12.35 -14.19 -25.10
C GLY A 33 12.05 -12.94 -24.27
N GLN A 34 12.71 -11.83 -24.62
CA GLN A 34 12.56 -10.47 -24.11
C GLN A 34 11.75 -10.34 -22.79
N ARG A 35 12.43 -10.48 -21.64
CA ARG A 35 11.91 -10.18 -20.28
C ARG A 35 11.68 -8.67 -20.07
N THR A 36 11.00 -8.01 -20.99
CA THR A 36 10.77 -6.56 -20.99
C THR A 36 9.52 -6.16 -20.20
N ALA A 37 8.60 -7.10 -19.95
CA ALA A 37 7.44 -6.88 -19.10
C ALA A 37 7.83 -6.80 -17.62
N MET A 38 7.96 -5.58 -17.10
CA MET A 38 8.20 -5.32 -15.68
C MET A 38 6.91 -4.93 -14.96
N MET A 39 6.79 -5.31 -13.68
CA MET A 39 5.71 -4.80 -12.82
C MET A 39 5.81 -3.27 -12.69
N PRO A 40 4.69 -2.53 -12.82
CA PRO A 40 4.71 -1.08 -12.72
C PRO A 40 5.18 -0.62 -11.34
N LYS A 41 6.13 0.31 -11.33
CA LYS A 41 6.63 0.93 -10.10
C LYS A 41 5.71 2.06 -9.64
N ARG A 42 5.58 2.23 -8.31
CA ARG A 42 4.84 3.36 -7.75
C ARG A 42 5.48 4.68 -8.17
N ARG A 43 4.68 5.58 -8.75
CA ARG A 43 5.09 6.96 -9.07
C ARG A 43 5.10 7.91 -7.87
N ARG A 44 4.39 7.57 -6.78
CA ARG A 44 4.24 8.42 -5.59
C ARG A 44 4.45 7.64 -4.31
N THR A 45 4.92 8.35 -3.28
CA THR A 45 5.06 7.78 -1.93
C THR A 45 3.69 7.65 -1.28
N ARG A 46 3.54 6.72 -0.32
CA ARG A 46 2.29 6.54 0.44
C ARG A 46 1.86 7.84 1.14
N THR A 47 2.82 8.63 1.61
CA THR A 47 2.58 9.91 2.28
C THR A 47 2.00 10.94 1.33
N GLN A 48 2.52 11.03 0.09
CA GLN A 48 1.98 11.91 -0.94
C GLN A 48 0.54 11.53 -1.31
N ASP A 49 0.26 10.25 -1.52
CA ASP A 49 -1.09 9.77 -1.82
C ASP A 49 -2.08 10.04 -0.67
N ARG A 50 -1.62 9.93 0.58
CA ARG A 50 -2.43 10.28 1.75
C ARG A 50 -2.72 11.78 1.80
N ALA A 51 -1.69 12.61 1.57
CA ALA A 51 -1.84 14.06 1.59
C ALA A 51 -2.79 14.55 0.49
N THR A 52 -2.71 14.00 -0.73
CA THR A 52 -3.61 14.36 -1.83
C THR A 52 -5.06 13.98 -1.52
N ARG A 53 -5.28 12.77 -0.98
CA ARG A 53 -6.62 12.31 -0.57
C ARG A 53 -7.24 13.23 0.48
N ILE A 54 -6.49 13.56 1.54
CA ILE A 54 -6.95 14.46 2.61
C ILE A 54 -7.25 15.85 2.05
N LYS A 55 -6.40 16.40 1.19
CA LYS A 55 -6.62 17.71 0.58
C LYS A 55 -7.91 17.74 -0.25
N ALA A 56 -8.14 16.70 -1.06
CA ALA A 56 -9.35 16.58 -1.86
C ALA A 56 -10.62 16.47 -0.99
N GLU A 57 -10.54 15.70 0.10
CA GLU A 57 -11.64 15.58 1.07
C GLU A 57 -11.92 16.90 1.78
N ARG A 58 -10.90 17.60 2.27
CA ARG A 58 -11.04 18.92 2.91
C ARG A 58 -11.67 19.94 1.96
N LYS A 59 -11.32 19.89 0.67
CA LYS A 59 -11.94 20.75 -0.35
C LYS A 59 -13.44 20.46 -0.48
N ARG A 60 -13.82 19.18 -0.65
CA ARG A 60 -15.24 18.77 -0.72
C ARG A 60 -16.02 19.15 0.53
N ASN A 61 -15.45 18.94 1.72
CA ASN A 61 -16.10 19.33 2.98
C ASN A 61 -16.27 20.85 3.09
N ARG A 62 -15.31 21.63 2.61
CA ARG A 62 -15.42 23.10 2.57
C ARG A 62 -16.56 23.53 1.64
N GLU A 63 -16.67 22.93 0.47
CA GLU A 63 -17.73 23.20 -0.50
C GLU A 63 -19.12 22.80 0.05
N ALA A 64 -19.24 21.64 0.68
CA ALA A 64 -20.48 21.19 1.32
C ALA A 64 -20.92 22.15 2.43
N ARG A 65 -20.00 22.57 3.31
CA ARG A 65 -20.27 23.56 4.35
C ARG A 65 -20.66 24.92 3.77
N ALA A 66 -20.03 25.35 2.67
CA ALA A 66 -20.39 26.59 2.00
C ALA A 66 -21.83 26.55 1.46
N LYS A 67 -22.25 25.44 0.85
CA LYS A 67 -23.63 25.23 0.39
C LYS A 67 -24.64 25.26 1.53
N ILE A 68 -24.34 24.59 2.65
CA ILE A 68 -25.22 24.61 3.83
C ILE A 68 -25.34 26.04 4.39
N ARG A 69 -24.22 26.78 4.49
CA ARG A 69 -24.25 28.18 4.93
C ARG A 69 -25.06 29.07 4.01
N SER A 70 -24.91 28.93 2.68
CA SER A 70 -25.71 29.73 1.74
C SER A 70 -27.20 29.42 1.86
N ILE A 71 -27.57 28.14 2.09
CA ILE A 71 -28.96 27.75 2.33
C ILE A 71 -29.47 28.35 3.65
N GLY A 72 -28.67 28.30 4.72
CA GLY A 72 -29.02 28.85 6.04
C GLY A 72 -29.11 30.38 6.10
N LEU A 73 -28.30 31.08 5.29
CA LEU A 73 -28.39 32.54 5.13
C LEU A 73 -29.66 32.95 4.37
N ASN A 74 -30.08 32.15 3.39
CA ASN A 74 -31.32 32.37 2.66
C ASN A 74 -32.58 32.01 3.49
N SER A 75 -32.42 31.28 4.60
CA SER A 75 -33.52 30.88 5.49
C SER A 75 -33.62 31.72 6.79
N LYS A 76 -32.79 32.76 6.97
CA LYS A 76 -32.82 33.62 8.17
C LYS A 76 -33.18 35.05 7.82
N ALA A 77 -34.45 35.26 7.45
CA ALA A 77 -35.11 36.55 7.44
C ALA A 77 -36.35 36.55 8.37
N GLU A 78 -36.27 35.81 9.49
CA GLU A 78 -37.15 36.02 10.64
C GLU A 78 -36.26 36.36 11.83
N GLN A 79 -36.26 37.65 12.17
CA GLN A 79 -35.55 38.18 13.33
C GLN A 79 -36.25 37.67 14.58
N GLY A 80 -35.63 36.69 15.25
CA GLY A 80 -36.00 36.33 16.62
C GLY A 80 -35.77 37.51 17.58
N PRO A 81 -36.39 37.46 18.78
CA PRO A 81 -36.31 38.55 19.76
C PRO A 81 -34.86 38.91 20.11
N PRO A 82 -34.60 40.17 20.53
CA PRO A 82 -33.25 40.68 20.77
C PRO A 82 -32.50 39.83 21.81
N PRO A 83 -31.16 39.69 21.68
CA PRO A 83 -30.36 38.91 22.61
C PRO A 83 -30.36 39.56 24.01
N ASP A 84 -30.52 38.71 25.03
CA ASP A 84 -30.47 39.10 26.45
C ASP A 84 -29.04 39.55 26.80
N PRO A 85 -28.80 40.71 27.43
CA PRO A 85 -27.46 41.18 27.78
C PRO A 85 -26.67 40.27 28.72
N ASP A 86 -27.33 39.29 29.35
CA ASP A 86 -26.72 38.31 30.25
C ASP A 86 -26.12 37.08 29.52
N ASP A 87 -26.28 36.98 28.19
CA ASP A 87 -25.77 35.88 27.34
C ASP A 87 -24.31 36.10 26.84
N GLU A 88 -23.51 36.94 27.50
CA GLU A 88 -22.09 37.09 27.15
C GLU A 88 -21.29 35.84 27.59
N PRO A 89 -20.74 35.04 26.65
CA PRO A 89 -20.02 33.83 27.03
C PRO A 89 -18.75 34.21 27.80
N PRO A 90 -18.42 33.50 28.88
CA PRO A 90 -17.26 33.83 29.70
C PRO A 90 -15.99 33.73 28.85
N PRO A 91 -15.04 34.66 29.04
CA PRO A 91 -13.81 34.65 28.25
C PRO A 91 -12.94 33.49 28.75
N PHE A 92 -12.82 32.43 27.95
CA PHE A 92 -11.60 31.71 27.52
C PHE A 92 -11.96 30.50 26.63
#